data_AF-A0A932Q209-F1
#
_entry.id   AF-A0A932Q209-F1
#
_cell.length_a   1.000
_cell.length_b   1.000
_cell.length_c   1.000
_cell.angle_alpha   90.00
_cell.angle_beta   90.00
_cell.angle_gamma   90.00
#
_symmetry.space_group_name_H-M   'P 1'
#
loop_
_entity.id
_entity.type
_entity.pdbx_description
1 polymer ?
#
loop_
_entity_poly.entity_id
_entity_poly.type
_entity_poly.pdbx_seq_one_letter_code
_entity_poly.pdbx_strand_id
1 'polypeptide(L)'
;MPRRGIDQSSDKVSTSFPLLPSRIGKRGVLVLPPDGKRLRFEITGEIRKFQSDLSSKIIVLERVRFDDGRIELRLAYYIIGKKPRMQGKWVWGQYATFLPAGDFAAVVNEAQKLRWF
;
A
#
# COMPACT_ATOMS: atom_id res chain seq x y z
N MET A 1 28.67 -45.11 -14.96
CA MET A 1 27.45 -44.83 -14.17
C MET A 1 27.18 -43.33 -14.16
N PRO A 2 26.34 -42.79 -15.06
CA PRO A 2 26.01 -41.36 -15.07
C PRO A 2 24.85 -41.06 -14.12
N ARG A 3 25.01 -40.06 -13.24
CA ARG A 3 23.93 -39.59 -12.36
C ARG A 3 22.97 -38.73 -13.18
N ARG A 4 21.69 -39.14 -13.20
CA ARG A 4 20.57 -38.48 -13.86
C ARG A 4 20.49 -37.02 -13.41
N GLY A 5 20.42 -36.11 -14.37
CA GLY A 5 20.07 -34.71 -14.13
C GLY A 5 18.66 -34.64 -13.54
N ILE A 6 18.55 -34.00 -12.39
CA ILE A 6 17.26 -33.56 -11.87
C ILE A 6 17.00 -32.22 -12.55
N ASP A 7 16.19 -32.27 -13.61
CA ASP A 7 15.49 -31.11 -14.13
C ASP A 7 14.54 -30.62 -13.03
N GLN A 8 14.93 -29.55 -12.33
CA GLN A 8 14.00 -28.78 -11.50
C GLN A 8 13.50 -27.60 -12.35
N SER A 9 12.59 -27.91 -13.27
CA SER A 9 11.55 -26.97 -13.67
C SER A 9 10.69 -26.70 -12.43
N SER A 10 11.13 -25.76 -11.59
CA SER A 10 10.33 -25.31 -10.47
C SER A 10 9.20 -24.45 -11.00
N ASP A 11 8.00 -25.02 -10.91
CA ASP A 11 6.73 -24.36 -11.11
C ASP A 11 6.75 -22.96 -10.46
N LYS A 12 6.54 -21.93 -11.28
CA LYS A 12 6.19 -20.60 -10.79
C LYS A 12 4.86 -20.73 -10.06
N VAL A 13 4.92 -20.92 -8.74
CA VAL A 13 3.74 -20.86 -7.88
C VAL A 13 3.14 -19.47 -8.03
N SER A 14 2.09 -19.36 -8.84
CA SER A 14 1.28 -18.15 -8.94
C SER A 14 0.59 -17.95 -7.61
N THR A 15 1.26 -17.27 -6.69
CA THR A 15 0.70 -16.91 -5.39
C THR A 15 -0.31 -15.80 -5.66
N SER A 16 -1.55 -16.17 -5.98
CA SER A 16 -2.62 -15.18 -6.15
C SER A 16 -2.96 -14.61 -4.78
N PHE A 17 -2.31 -13.51 -4.42
CA PHE A 17 -2.72 -12.74 -3.26
C PHE A 17 -4.20 -12.34 -3.41
N PRO A 18 -4.93 -12.20 -2.30
CA PRO A 18 -6.34 -11.81 -2.37
C PRO A 18 -6.49 -10.45 -3.07
N LEU A 19 -7.66 -10.21 -3.67
CA LEU A 19 -7.97 -8.90 -4.24
C LEU A 19 -7.84 -7.82 -3.17
N LEU A 20 -7.15 -6.73 -3.52
CA LEU A 20 -6.91 -5.63 -2.60
C LEU A 20 -8.12 -4.66 -2.63
N PRO A 21 -8.81 -4.42 -1.50
CA PRO A 21 -10.00 -3.59 -1.48
C PRO A 21 -9.64 -2.12 -1.77
N SER A 22 -10.41 -1.47 -2.65
CA SER A 22 -10.31 -0.03 -2.88
C SER A 22 -10.60 0.77 -1.61
N ARG A 23 -9.83 1.83 -1.38
CA ARG A 23 -10.06 2.75 -0.25
C ARG A 23 -10.67 4.08 -0.68
N ILE A 24 -10.84 4.32 -1.97
CA ILE A 24 -11.49 5.53 -2.48
C ILE A 24 -12.92 5.59 -1.93
N GLY A 25 -13.33 6.77 -1.45
CA GLY A 25 -14.60 7.02 -0.78
C GLY A 25 -14.63 6.63 0.71
N LYS A 26 -13.58 5.99 1.23
CA LYS A 26 -13.50 5.66 2.65
C LYS A 26 -13.40 6.93 3.48
N ARG A 27 -14.27 7.02 4.48
CA ARG A 27 -14.29 8.10 5.47
C ARG A 27 -13.61 7.68 6.76
N GLY A 28 -13.02 8.65 7.45
CA GLY A 28 -12.38 8.42 8.74
C GLY A 28 -12.33 9.69 9.59
N VAL A 29 -11.79 9.53 10.79
CA VAL A 29 -11.59 10.62 11.74
C VAL A 29 -10.14 10.57 12.21
N LEU A 30 -9.44 11.69 12.07
CA LEU A 30 -8.15 11.93 12.70
C LEU A 30 -8.41 12.63 14.04
N VAL A 31 -7.82 12.11 15.12
CA VAL A 31 -7.84 12.75 16.43
C VAL A 31 -6.48 13.39 16.63
N LEU A 32 -6.45 14.72 16.67
CA LEU A 32 -5.23 15.49 16.87
C LEU A 32 -4.90 15.55 18.37
N PRO A 33 -3.68 15.19 18.78
CA PRO A 33 -3.18 15.50 20.11
C PRO A 33 -2.64 16.95 20.18
N PRO A 34 -2.58 17.57 21.37
CA PRO A 34 -3.07 17.07 22.66
C PRO A 34 -4.54 17.38 22.93
N ASP A 35 -5.17 18.27 22.15
CA ASP A 35 -6.51 18.81 22.40
C ASP A 35 -7.65 17.83 22.07
N GLY A 36 -7.35 16.73 21.41
CA GLY A 36 -8.33 15.73 21.00
C GLY A 36 -9.21 16.19 19.85
N LYS A 37 -8.84 17.28 19.15
CA LYS A 37 -9.63 17.81 18.05
C LYS A 37 -9.84 16.74 16.98
N ARG A 38 -11.09 16.56 16.58
CA ARG A 38 -11.48 15.57 15.57
C ARG A 38 -11.59 16.24 14.21
N LEU A 39 -10.85 15.73 13.24
CA LEU A 39 -10.94 16.12 11.84
C LEU A 39 -11.48 14.95 11.04
N ARG A 40 -12.58 15.16 10.32
CA ARG A 40 -13.11 14.14 9.41
C ARG A 40 -12.35 14.22 8.10
N PHE A 41 -12.15 13.06 7.48
CA PHE A 41 -11.52 12.99 6.18
C PHE A 41 -12.20 11.97 5.26
N GLU A 42 -11.99 12.17 3.97
CA GLU A 42 -12.36 11.26 2.90
C GLU A 42 -11.16 10.98 2.00
N ILE A 43 -11.00 9.73 1.59
CA ILE A 43 -9.98 9.31 0.64
C ILE A 43 -10.53 9.52 -0.77
N THR A 44 -9.98 10.50 -1.48
CA THR A 44 -10.48 10.94 -2.81
C THR A 44 -9.71 10.35 -3.98
N GLY A 45 -8.54 9.74 -3.72
CA GLY A 45 -7.71 9.12 -4.73
C GLY A 45 -6.71 8.16 -4.11
N GLU A 46 -6.26 7.21 -4.91
CA GLU A 46 -5.32 6.17 -4.48
C GLU A 46 -4.43 5.75 -5.66
N ILE A 47 -3.11 5.78 -5.46
CA ILE A 47 -2.11 5.21 -6.37
C ILE A 47 -1.48 4.02 -5.66
N ARG A 48 -1.33 2.90 -6.37
CA ARG A 48 -0.79 1.65 -5.83
C ARG A 48 0.39 1.17 -6.65
N LYS A 49 1.39 0.63 -5.97
CA LYS A 49 2.54 -0.01 -6.61
C LYS A 49 3.05 -1.17 -5.78
N PHE A 50 3.21 -2.34 -6.37
CA PHE A 50 3.95 -3.44 -5.74
C PHE A 50 5.40 -3.01 -5.51
N GLN A 51 5.92 -3.27 -4.32
CA GLN A 51 7.32 -2.98 -4.03
C GLN A 51 8.20 -3.90 -4.88
N SER A 52 9.15 -3.31 -5.60
CA SER A 52 9.95 -3.99 -6.62
C SER A 52 10.82 -5.12 -6.07
N ASP A 53 11.30 -4.99 -4.84
CA ASP A 53 12.10 -5.97 -4.11
C ASP A 53 11.28 -6.84 -3.13
N LEU A 54 9.96 -6.61 -3.01
CA LEU A 54 9.09 -7.35 -2.09
C LEU A 54 7.64 -7.42 -2.59
N SER A 55 7.33 -8.47 -3.37
CA SER A 55 5.98 -8.68 -3.95
C SER A 55 4.85 -8.84 -2.92
N SER A 56 5.18 -9.21 -1.67
CA SER A 56 4.22 -9.30 -0.56
C SER A 56 3.91 -7.94 0.10
N LYS A 57 4.35 -6.84 -0.52
CA LYS A 57 4.13 -5.47 -0.07
C LYS A 57 3.67 -4.58 -1.23
N ILE A 58 2.68 -3.75 -0.94
CA ILE A 58 2.14 -2.75 -1.87
C ILE A 58 2.30 -1.38 -1.21
N ILE A 59 2.96 -0.46 -1.90
CA ILE A 59 3.03 0.96 -1.55
C ILE A 59 1.74 1.63 -2.02
N VAL A 60 1.16 2.47 -1.17
CA VAL A 60 -0.07 3.20 -1.45
C VAL A 60 0.14 4.68 -1.18
N LEU A 61 -0.16 5.52 -2.16
CA LEU A 61 -0.25 6.96 -1.96
C LEU A 61 -1.73 7.36 -2.05
N GLU A 62 -2.27 7.88 -0.96
CA GLU A 62 -3.67 8.31 -0.88
C GLU A 62 -3.77 9.83 -0.92
N ARG A 63 -4.74 10.35 -1.68
CA ARG A 63 -5.14 11.75 -1.65
C ARG A 63 -6.29 11.93 -0.67
N VAL A 64 -6.03 12.62 0.43
CA VAL A 64 -6.95 12.76 1.56
C VAL A 64 -7.52 14.18 1.57
N ARG A 65 -8.85 14.30 1.57
CA ARG A 65 -9.56 15.58 1.74
C ARG A 65 -10.11 15.65 3.16
N PHE A 66 -9.82 16.73 3.87
CA PHE A 66 -10.36 17.01 5.19
C PHE A 66 -11.61 17.90 5.11
N ASP A 67 -12.41 17.87 6.16
CA ASP A 67 -13.61 18.70 6.32
C ASP A 67 -13.32 20.20 6.38
N ASP A 68 -12.12 20.59 6.84
CA ASP A 68 -11.62 21.96 6.81
C ASP A 68 -11.12 22.43 5.41
N GLY A 69 -11.28 21.60 4.38
CA GLY A 69 -10.91 21.90 3.00
C GLY A 69 -9.46 21.58 2.65
N ARG A 70 -8.60 21.22 3.61
CA ARG A 70 -7.22 20.81 3.32
C ARG A 70 -7.19 19.53 2.50
N ILE A 71 -6.16 19.44 1.66
CA ILE A 71 -5.82 18.23 0.92
C ILE A 71 -4.41 17.83 1.32
N GLU A 72 -4.24 16.60 1.79
CA GLU A 72 -2.94 16.04 2.16
C GLU A 72 -2.72 14.71 1.44
N LEU A 73 -1.46 14.34 1.29
CA LEU A 73 -1.07 13.05 0.75
C LEU A 73 -0.63 12.14 1.90
N ARG A 74 -1.16 10.92 1.93
CA ARG A 74 -0.76 9.90 2.90
C ARG A 74 -0.01 8.78 2.20
N LEU A 75 1.25 8.59 2.57
CA LEU A 75 2.00 7.40 2.19
C LEU A 75 1.69 6.27 3.17
N ALA A 76 1.23 5.14 2.63
CA ALA A 76 0.80 3.98 3.37
C ALA A 76 1.23 2.70 2.64
N TYR A 77 0.88 1.55 3.21
CA TYR A 77 1.21 0.28 2.60
C TYR A 77 0.23 -0.82 2.98
N TYR A 78 0.20 -1.85 2.14
CA TYR A 78 -0.31 -3.16 2.49
C TYR A 78 0.82 -4.18 2.56
N ILE A 79 0.75 -5.07 3.53
CA ILE A 79 1.61 -6.26 3.62
C ILE A 79 0.75 -7.50 3.81
N ILE A 80 1.28 -8.67 3.46
CA ILE A 80 0.65 -9.93 3.81
C ILE A 80 0.89 -10.21 5.30
N GLY A 81 -0.21 -10.32 6.05
CA GLY A 81 -0.17 -10.66 7.46
C GLY A 81 0.43 -12.05 7.68
N LYS A 82 1.28 -12.16 8.69
CA LYS A 82 1.91 -13.42 9.12
C LYS A 82 1.37 -13.95 10.45
N LYS A 83 0.65 -13.12 11.21
CA LYS A 83 0.09 -13.49 12.53
C LYS A 83 -1.21 -14.28 12.36
N PRO A 84 -1.56 -15.22 13.27
CA PRO A 84 -2.67 -16.17 13.08
C PRO A 84 -3.99 -15.54 12.61
N ARG A 85 -4.42 -14.41 13.19
CA ARG A 85 -5.69 -13.74 12.80
C ARG A 85 -5.67 -13.10 11.41
N MET A 86 -4.48 -12.71 10.94
CA MET A 86 -4.26 -11.93 9.71
C MET A 86 -3.48 -12.73 8.65
N GLN A 87 -3.23 -14.01 8.89
CA GLN A 87 -2.39 -14.84 8.05
C GLN A 87 -2.94 -14.90 6.62
N GLY A 88 -2.09 -14.60 5.64
CA GLY A 88 -2.46 -14.63 4.22
C GLY A 88 -3.38 -13.50 3.75
N LYS A 89 -3.73 -12.54 4.63
CA LYS A 89 -4.59 -11.40 4.31
C LYS A 89 -3.77 -10.14 4.13
N TRP A 90 -4.24 -9.24 3.27
CA TRP A 90 -3.69 -7.88 3.21
C TRP A 90 -3.97 -7.13 4.50
N VAL A 91 -2.91 -6.59 5.10
CA VAL A 91 -2.96 -5.79 6.32
C VAL A 91 -2.51 -4.37 6.00
N TRP A 92 -3.32 -3.40 6.38
CA TRP A 92 -3.03 -1.98 6.21
C TRP A 92 -2.03 -1.47 7.25
N GLY A 93 -1.05 -0.67 6.81
CA GLY A 93 -0.15 0.10 7.66
C GLY A 93 0.03 1.52 7.12
N GLN A 94 0.30 2.46 8.04
CA GLN A 94 0.42 3.90 7.71
C GLN A 94 1.64 4.58 8.36
N TYR A 95 2.52 3.80 8.97
CA TYR A 95 3.74 4.33 9.59
C TYR A 95 4.86 4.45 8.55
N ALA A 96 5.96 5.11 8.93
CA ALA A 96 7.12 5.32 8.07
C ALA A 96 7.63 3.98 7.52
N THR A 97 7.48 3.79 6.20
CA THR A 97 7.80 2.54 5.52
C THR A 97 9.09 2.68 4.74
N PHE A 98 9.97 1.67 4.80
CA PHE A 98 11.13 1.60 3.92
C PHE A 98 10.70 1.09 2.54
N LEU A 99 11.16 1.73 1.48
CA LEU A 99 10.89 1.34 0.11
C LEU A 99 12.05 1.76 -0.82
N PRO A 100 12.26 1.06 -1.94
CA PRO A 100 13.22 1.49 -2.95
C PRO A 100 12.92 2.91 -3.46
N ALA A 101 13.97 3.71 -3.69
CA ALA A 101 13.83 5.08 -4.18
C ALA A 101 13.07 5.15 -5.52
N GLY A 102 13.27 4.17 -6.41
CA GLY A 102 12.54 4.08 -7.67
C GLY A 102 11.03 3.84 -7.49
N ASP A 103 10.63 3.10 -6.46
CA ASP A 103 9.22 2.87 -6.16
C ASP A 103 8.55 4.11 -5.59
N PHE A 104 9.28 4.84 -4.74
CA PHE A 104 8.85 6.15 -4.26
C PHE A 104 8.67 7.15 -5.41
N ALA A 105 9.68 7.29 -6.26
CA ALA A 105 9.62 8.18 -7.42
C ALA A 105 8.45 7.83 -8.35
N ALA A 106 8.21 6.53 -8.58
CA ALA A 106 7.10 6.09 -9.43
C ALA A 106 5.72 6.53 -8.91
N VAL A 107 5.45 6.38 -7.60
CA VAL A 107 4.14 6.78 -7.04
C VAL A 107 3.97 8.30 -7.00
N VAL A 108 5.05 9.05 -6.78
CA VAL A 108 5.04 10.53 -6.81
C VAL A 108 4.81 11.04 -8.23
N ASN A 109 5.53 10.50 -9.21
CA ASN A 109 5.36 10.88 -10.62
C ASN A 109 3.95 10.60 -11.12
N GLU A 110 3.34 9.49 -10.68
CA GLU A 110 1.95 9.18 -11.05
C GLU A 110 0.96 10.20 -10.45
N ALA A 111 1.21 10.66 -9.22
CA ALA A 111 0.39 11.71 -8.60
C ALA A 111 0.50 13.05 -9.35
N GLN A 112 1.69 13.39 -9.85
CA GLN A 112 1.90 14.57 -10.69
C GLN A 112 1.15 14.47 -12.03
N LYS A 113 1.17 13.30 -12.69
CA LYS A 113 0.39 13.08 -13.92
C LYS A 113 -1.11 13.25 -13.69
N LEU A 114 -1.60 12.80 -12.53
CA LEU A 114 -2.98 12.98 -12.10
C LEU A 114 -3.28 14.40 -11.58
N ARG A 115 -2.30 15.31 -11.61
CA ARG A 115 -2.39 16.70 -11.14
C ARG A 115 -2.87 16.80 -9.69
N TRP A 116 -2.36 15.92 -8.82
CA TRP A 116 -2.63 16.02 -7.39
C TRP A 116 -1.87 17.19 -6.75
N PHE A 117 -0.74 17.57 -7.35
CA PHE A 117 0.10 18.71 -7.04
C PHE A 117 0.97 19.05 -8.27
#